data_AF-A0A0R2NWI2-F1
#
_entry.id   AF-A0A0R2NWI2-F1
#
_cell.length_a   1.000
_cell.length_b   1.000
_cell.length_c   1.000
_cell.angle_alpha   90.00
_cell.angle_beta   90.00
_cell.angle_gamma   90.00
#
_symmetry.space_group_name_H-M   'P 1'
#
loop_
_entity.id
_entity.type
_entity.pdbx_description
1 polymer ?
#
loop_
_entity_poly.entity_id
_entity_poly.type
_entity_poly.pdbx_seq_one_letter_code
_entity_poly.pdbx_strand_id
1 'polypeptide(L)'
;MKKKKIQNISILTIAILIIGSIIAYNYSVDITKQKGLQFGNELNQIENNLSDIQAKFYSEKIKWVEGDISKIELLKFYKIHIDNFKKNISKYDELTPPELFKSSVILLKISAETQLESDLQFIEWIKTGDESAKIRSDALFQESYEYQNLGLVEFQTAKVGIKYYEGGEKFEEPQGVSAQKVLQVYEKMEKQCSEQFRNELGGFDSNQIEIEWFDCNNEAKEWKIQHMP
;
A
#
# COMPACT_ATOMS: atom_id res chain seq x y z
N MET A 1 34.75 2.34 -23.63
CA MET A 1 33.43 2.72 -23.09
C MET A 1 32.67 1.46 -22.70
N LYS A 2 32.57 1.15 -21.40
CA LYS A 2 31.90 -0.06 -20.89
C LYS A 2 30.41 0.24 -20.72
N LYS A 3 29.56 -0.56 -21.37
CA LYS A 3 28.09 -0.56 -21.22
C LYS A 3 27.75 -0.78 -19.75
N LYS A 4 27.09 0.20 -19.09
CA LYS A 4 26.49 -0.01 -17.77
C LYS A 4 25.32 -0.97 -17.95
N LYS A 5 25.50 -2.23 -17.52
CA LYS A 5 24.41 -3.19 -17.34
C LYS A 5 23.39 -2.54 -16.41
N ILE A 6 22.14 -2.51 -16.85
CA ILE A 6 20.98 -2.07 -16.09
C ILE A 6 20.85 -3.03 -14.88
N GLN A 7 21.37 -2.61 -13.74
CA GLN A 7 21.07 -3.20 -12.44
C GLN A 7 19.74 -2.58 -11.99
N ASN A 8 18.60 -3.18 -12.35
CA ASN A 8 17.28 -2.72 -11.89
C ASN A 8 16.26 -3.88 -11.79
N ILE A 9 16.69 -5.09 -11.44
CA ILE A 9 15.78 -6.25 -11.19
C ILE A 9 15.88 -6.69 -9.73
N SER A 10 15.92 -5.76 -8.78
CA SER A 10 16.00 -6.10 -7.35
C SER A 10 15.39 -5.03 -6.44
N ILE A 11 14.18 -4.57 -6.74
CA ILE A 11 13.40 -3.72 -5.80
C ILE A 11 11.99 -4.27 -5.54
N LEU A 12 11.44 -5.16 -6.38
CA LEU A 12 10.07 -5.67 -6.21
C LEU A 12 9.94 -6.87 -5.23
N THR A 13 11.03 -7.27 -4.56
CA THR A 13 11.11 -8.58 -3.86
C THR A 13 11.41 -8.47 -2.37
N ILE A 14 11.15 -7.33 -1.72
CA ILE A 14 11.33 -7.22 -0.26
C ILE A 14 10.04 -7.58 0.50
N ALA A 15 8.86 -7.24 -0.05
CA ALA A 15 7.58 -7.46 0.63
C ALA A 15 7.23 -8.94 0.87
N ILE A 16 7.58 -9.83 -0.06
CA ILE A 16 7.15 -11.24 -0.08
C ILE A 16 7.73 -12.05 1.10
N LEU A 17 8.92 -11.70 1.60
CA LEU A 17 9.61 -12.50 2.64
C LEU A 17 9.20 -12.11 4.07
N ILE A 18 8.75 -10.88 4.29
CA ILE A 18 8.50 -10.35 5.64
C ILE A 18 7.15 -10.84 6.21
N ILE A 19 6.14 -11.01 5.35
CA ILE A 19 4.79 -11.41 5.76
C ILE A 19 4.66 -12.95 5.83
N GLY A 20 5.38 -13.71 5.00
CA GLY A 20 5.31 -15.18 4.92
C GLY A 20 5.88 -15.96 6.13
N SER A 21 6.42 -15.27 7.14
CA SER A 21 7.02 -15.88 8.33
C SER A 21 6.00 -16.17 9.45
N ILE A 22 4.78 -16.61 9.12
CA ILE A 22 3.86 -17.19 10.11
C ILE A 22 4.09 -18.70 10.12
N ILE A 23 5.08 -19.11 10.91
CA ILE A 23 5.45 -20.52 11.07
C ILE A 23 4.31 -21.25 11.78
N ALA A 24 3.81 -22.29 11.11
CA ALA A 24 2.87 -23.24 11.64
C ALA A 24 3.46 -23.94 12.89
N TYR A 25 2.92 -23.63 14.07
CA TYR A 25 3.09 -24.49 15.23
C TYR A 25 1.80 -24.53 16.06
N ASN A 26 1.34 -25.77 16.29
CA ASN A 26 0.22 -26.20 17.12
C ASN A 26 -1.21 -25.98 16.58
N TYR A 27 -1.75 -27.10 16.07
CA TYR A 27 -3.06 -27.32 15.46
C TYR A 27 -4.25 -27.28 16.46
N SER A 28 -4.11 -26.63 17.62
CA SER A 28 -5.20 -26.47 18.58
C SER A 28 -4.82 -25.38 19.61
N VAL A 29 -5.82 -24.62 20.06
CA VAL A 29 -5.85 -23.64 21.18
C VAL A 29 -5.75 -22.14 20.79
N ASP A 30 -6.93 -21.50 20.81
CA ASP A 30 -7.30 -20.06 20.70
C ASP A 30 -7.77 -19.52 19.34
N ILE A 31 -9.07 -19.20 19.27
CA ILE A 31 -9.76 -18.50 18.16
C ILE A 31 -9.00 -17.23 17.73
N THR A 32 -8.38 -16.52 18.67
CA THR A 32 -7.58 -15.31 18.43
C THR A 32 -6.36 -15.59 17.53
N LYS A 33 -5.67 -16.72 17.71
CA LYS A 33 -4.52 -17.10 16.88
C LYS A 33 -4.94 -17.47 15.47
N GLN A 34 -6.09 -18.14 15.32
CA GLN A 34 -6.64 -18.46 14.00
C GLN A 34 -7.06 -17.19 13.23
N LYS A 35 -7.70 -16.22 13.90
CA LYS A 35 -8.04 -14.92 13.29
C LYS A 35 -6.80 -14.13 12.87
N GLY A 36 -5.76 -14.10 13.71
CA GLY A 36 -4.49 -13.44 13.37
C GLY A 36 -3.77 -14.09 12.18
N LEU A 37 -3.77 -15.42 12.11
CA LEU A 37 -3.23 -16.16 10.96
C LEU A 37 -4.03 -15.90 9.67
N GLN A 38 -5.36 -15.90 9.77
CA GLN A 38 -6.23 -15.61 8.63
C GLN A 38 -5.97 -14.20 8.10
N PHE A 39 -6.00 -13.19 8.97
CA PHE A 39 -5.67 -11.80 8.61
C PHE A 39 -4.29 -11.69 7.93
N GLY A 40 -3.26 -12.30 8.52
CA GLY A 40 -1.91 -12.26 7.95
C GLY A 40 -1.82 -12.89 6.57
N ASN A 41 -2.54 -14.00 6.34
CA ASN A 41 -2.60 -14.66 5.03
C ASN A 41 -3.36 -13.82 3.99
N GLU A 42 -4.48 -13.22 4.38
CA GLU A 42 -5.29 -12.35 3.50
C GLU A 42 -4.48 -11.11 3.09
N LEU A 43 -3.83 -10.43 4.05
CA LEU A 43 -2.95 -9.30 3.77
C LEU A 43 -1.79 -9.70 2.85
N ASN A 44 -1.12 -10.83 3.13
CA ASN A 44 -0.05 -11.33 2.27
C ASN A 44 -0.55 -11.62 0.85
N GLN A 45 -1.75 -12.18 0.71
CA GLN A 45 -2.33 -12.47 -0.59
C GLN A 45 -2.60 -11.17 -1.37
N ILE A 46 -3.09 -10.12 -0.71
CA ILE A 46 -3.29 -8.80 -1.33
C ILE A 46 -1.95 -8.25 -1.84
N GLU A 47 -0.93 -8.18 -0.99
CA GLU A 47 0.39 -7.64 -1.36
C GLU A 47 1.06 -8.42 -2.49
N ASN A 48 0.98 -9.76 -2.47
CA ASN A 48 1.52 -10.58 -3.55
C ASN A 48 0.78 -10.35 -4.87
N ASN A 49 -0.55 -10.25 -4.85
CA ASN A 49 -1.31 -9.98 -6.06
C ASN A 49 -0.96 -8.60 -6.64
N LEU A 50 -0.82 -7.57 -5.80
CA LEU A 50 -0.44 -6.23 -6.24
C LEU A 50 0.97 -6.24 -6.85
N SER A 51 1.92 -6.93 -6.23
CA SER A 51 3.27 -7.11 -6.75
C SER A 51 3.28 -7.81 -8.11
N ASP A 52 2.52 -8.90 -8.26
CA ASP A 52 2.41 -9.63 -9.53
C ASP A 52 1.78 -8.78 -10.65
N ILE A 53 0.79 -7.96 -10.31
CA ILE A 53 0.16 -7.04 -11.27
C ILE A 53 1.17 -5.96 -11.71
N GLN A 54 1.92 -5.36 -10.77
CA GLN A 54 2.97 -4.38 -11.09
C GLN A 54 4.10 -4.98 -11.91
N ALA A 55 4.55 -6.20 -11.59
CA ALA A 55 5.58 -6.90 -12.35
C ALA A 55 5.19 -7.02 -13.83
N LYS A 56 3.90 -7.36 -14.09
CA LYS A 56 3.37 -7.43 -15.45
C LYS A 56 3.27 -6.07 -16.12
N PHE A 57 2.88 -5.01 -15.39
CA PHE A 57 2.85 -3.63 -15.91
C PHE A 57 4.20 -3.19 -16.50
N TYR A 58 5.29 -3.41 -15.75
CA TYR A 58 6.64 -3.09 -16.21
C TYR A 58 7.13 -4.04 -17.30
N SER A 59 6.74 -5.32 -17.27
CA SER A 59 7.08 -6.27 -18.33
C SER A 59 6.49 -5.84 -19.68
N GLU A 60 5.23 -5.42 -19.72
CA GLU A 60 4.58 -4.95 -20.96
C GLU A 60 5.18 -3.62 -21.44
N LYS A 61 5.58 -2.73 -20.53
CA LYS A 61 6.37 -1.54 -20.89
C LYS A 61 7.66 -1.92 -21.63
N ILE A 62 8.40 -2.91 -21.12
CA ILE A 62 9.65 -3.37 -21.73
C ILE A 62 9.39 -3.91 -23.14
N LYS A 63 8.40 -4.79 -23.30
CA LYS A 63 7.99 -5.31 -24.62
C LYS A 63 7.67 -4.20 -25.61
N TRP A 64 6.96 -3.16 -25.16
CA TRP A 64 6.65 -2.01 -26.02
C TRP A 64 7.92 -1.23 -26.43
N VAL A 65 8.85 -1.00 -25.50
CA VAL A 65 10.13 -0.33 -25.78
C VAL A 65 11.00 -1.15 -26.73
N GLU A 66 10.96 -2.48 -26.63
CA GLU A 66 11.68 -3.42 -27.50
C GLU A 66 11.02 -3.59 -28.88
N GLY A 67 9.78 -3.10 -29.04
CA GLY A 67 9.01 -3.18 -30.28
C GLY A 67 8.23 -4.47 -30.46
N ASP A 68 8.16 -5.33 -29.44
CA ASP A 68 7.44 -6.60 -29.44
C ASP A 68 5.91 -6.41 -29.44
N ILE A 69 5.43 -5.29 -28.91
CA ILE A 69 4.01 -4.91 -28.93
C ILE A 69 3.84 -3.47 -29.37
N SER A 70 2.71 -3.17 -30.01
CA SER A 70 2.35 -1.81 -30.39
C SER A 70 1.87 -0.97 -29.19
N LYS A 71 1.89 0.35 -29.33
CA LYS A 71 1.28 1.28 -28.35
C LYS A 71 -0.21 0.98 -28.11
N ILE A 72 -0.93 0.51 -29.13
CA ILE A 72 -2.35 0.16 -29.02
C ILE A 72 -2.55 -1.07 -28.13
N GLU A 73 -1.71 -2.09 -28.32
CA GLU A 73 -1.72 -3.31 -27.49
C GLU A 73 -1.35 -3.01 -26.04
N LEU A 74 -0.30 -2.20 -25.83
CA LEU A 74 0.10 -1.73 -24.50
C LEU A 74 -1.05 -1.03 -23.77
N LEU A 75 -1.72 -0.09 -24.44
CA LEU A 75 -2.83 0.66 -23.82
C LEU A 75 -4.06 -0.23 -23.53
N LYS A 76 -4.30 -1.30 -24.30
CA LYS A 76 -5.34 -2.29 -23.97
C LYS A 76 -4.96 -3.07 -22.72
N PHE A 77 -3.71 -3.53 -22.62
CA PHE A 77 -3.21 -4.20 -21.42
C PHE A 77 -3.32 -3.29 -20.18
N TYR A 78 -2.90 -2.04 -20.29
CA TYR A 78 -2.96 -1.09 -19.18
C TYR A 78 -4.38 -0.82 -18.67
N LYS A 79 -5.41 -0.87 -19.50
CA LYS A 79 -6.80 -0.81 -19.01
C LYS A 79 -7.13 -1.98 -18.09
N ILE A 80 -6.77 -3.19 -18.50
CA ILE A 80 -6.98 -4.42 -17.71
C ILE A 80 -6.17 -4.38 -16.41
N HIS A 81 -4.94 -3.87 -16.47
CA HIS A 81 -4.10 -3.63 -15.30
C HIS A 81 -4.81 -2.76 -14.26
N ILE A 82 -5.32 -1.59 -14.66
CA ILE A 82 -6.00 -0.66 -13.75
C ILE A 82 -7.20 -1.31 -13.06
N ASP A 83 -8.03 -2.05 -13.79
CA ASP A 83 -9.19 -2.73 -13.22
C ASP A 83 -8.79 -3.82 -12.22
N ASN A 84 -7.77 -4.62 -12.56
CA ASN A 84 -7.24 -5.65 -11.67
C ASN A 84 -6.58 -5.07 -10.41
N PHE A 85 -5.88 -3.95 -10.55
CA PHE A 85 -5.19 -3.29 -9.45
C PHE A 85 -6.19 -2.70 -8.47
N LYS A 86 -7.20 -1.96 -8.97
CA LYS A 86 -8.34 -1.45 -8.16
C LYS A 86 -9.06 -2.57 -7.42
N LYS A 87 -9.33 -3.69 -8.08
CA LYS A 87 -9.96 -4.87 -7.46
C LYS A 87 -9.14 -5.47 -6.32
N ASN A 88 -7.81 -5.40 -6.36
CA ASN A 88 -6.98 -5.89 -5.26
C ASN A 88 -6.83 -4.85 -4.15
N ILE A 89 -6.81 -3.55 -4.48
CA ILE A 89 -6.87 -2.48 -3.48
C ILE A 89 -8.15 -2.59 -2.65
N SER A 90 -9.32 -2.82 -3.27
CA SER A 90 -10.59 -2.90 -2.54
C SER A 90 -10.64 -4.03 -1.50
N LYS A 91 -9.80 -5.06 -1.63
CA LYS A 91 -9.72 -6.15 -0.63
C LYS A 91 -9.15 -5.69 0.70
N TYR A 92 -8.44 -4.56 0.74
CA TYR A 92 -8.01 -3.95 2.00
C TYR A 92 -9.19 -3.61 2.90
N ASP A 93 -10.32 -3.21 2.31
CA ASP A 93 -11.55 -2.85 3.03
C ASP A 93 -12.30 -4.07 3.59
N GLU A 94 -11.96 -5.26 3.09
CA GLU A 94 -12.52 -6.54 3.55
C GLU A 94 -11.72 -7.12 4.72
N LEU A 95 -10.54 -6.58 5.02
CA LEU A 95 -9.70 -7.04 6.12
C LEU A 95 -10.33 -6.68 7.46
N THR A 96 -10.17 -7.58 8.44
CA THR A 96 -10.52 -7.32 9.85
C THR A 96 -9.25 -7.32 10.70
N PRO A 97 -8.37 -6.31 10.56
CA PRO A 97 -7.11 -6.28 11.28
C PRO A 97 -7.34 -6.17 12.79
N PRO A 98 -6.54 -6.86 13.62
CA PRO A 98 -6.46 -6.53 15.04
C PRO A 98 -6.04 -5.08 15.22
N GLU A 99 -6.46 -4.45 16.33
CA GLU A 99 -6.26 -3.01 16.58
C GLU A 99 -4.82 -2.54 16.34
N LEU A 100 -3.84 -3.30 16.85
CA LEU A 100 -2.41 -3.00 16.71
C LEU A 100 -1.91 -2.93 15.25
N PHE A 101 -2.62 -3.54 14.30
CA PHE A 101 -2.23 -3.58 12.89
C PHE A 101 -2.99 -2.58 12.00
N LYS A 102 -4.03 -1.90 12.50
CA LYS A 102 -4.83 -0.97 11.68
C LYS A 102 -3.96 0.06 10.94
N SER A 103 -3.05 0.73 11.65
CA SER A 103 -2.13 1.72 11.08
C SER A 103 -1.31 1.15 9.92
N SER A 104 -0.77 -0.06 10.09
CA SER A 104 0.02 -0.73 9.05
C SER A 104 -0.82 -1.04 7.81
N VAL A 105 -2.06 -1.51 7.99
CA VAL A 105 -2.97 -1.83 6.90
C VAL A 105 -3.38 -0.56 6.14
N ILE A 106 -3.65 0.54 6.85
CA ILE A 106 -3.96 1.84 6.24
C ILE A 106 -2.80 2.33 5.39
N LEU A 107 -1.56 2.29 5.91
CA LEU A 107 -0.37 2.72 5.17
C LEU A 107 -0.09 1.86 3.92
N LEU A 108 -0.28 0.54 4.01
CA LEU A 108 -0.14 -0.36 2.87
C LEU A 108 -1.23 -0.10 1.81
N LYS A 109 -2.47 0.18 2.23
CA LYS A 109 -3.54 0.60 1.31
C LYS A 109 -3.20 1.93 0.63
N ILE A 110 -2.77 2.95 1.39
CA ILE A 110 -2.35 4.25 0.85
C ILE A 110 -1.19 4.09 -0.15
N SER A 111 -0.24 3.21 0.14
CA SER A 111 0.84 2.87 -0.79
C SER A 111 0.28 2.33 -2.11
N ALA A 112 -0.61 1.34 -2.06
CA ALA A 112 -1.23 0.78 -3.26
C ALA A 112 -2.05 1.83 -4.04
N GLU A 113 -2.85 2.66 -3.39
CA GLU A 113 -3.59 3.74 -4.06
C GLU A 113 -2.67 4.76 -4.73
N THR A 114 -1.58 5.13 -4.06
CA THR A 114 -0.57 6.05 -4.62
C THR A 114 0.15 5.43 -5.81
N GLN A 115 0.43 4.11 -5.76
CA GLN A 115 0.99 3.36 -6.88
C GLN A 115 0.03 3.36 -8.09
N LEU A 116 -1.27 3.16 -7.85
CA LEU A 116 -2.29 3.23 -8.89
C LEU A 116 -2.33 4.62 -9.54
N GLU A 117 -2.23 5.69 -8.74
CA GLU A 117 -2.18 7.05 -9.26
C GLU A 117 -0.93 7.29 -10.12
N SER A 118 0.22 6.78 -9.69
CA SER A 118 1.44 6.77 -10.51
C SER A 118 1.20 6.10 -11.86
N ASP A 119 0.60 4.90 -11.88
CA ASP A 119 0.36 4.17 -13.12
C ASP A 119 -0.59 4.92 -14.06
N LEU A 120 -1.61 5.59 -13.52
CA LEU A 120 -2.51 6.44 -14.30
C LEU A 120 -1.77 7.61 -14.97
N GLN A 121 -0.88 8.28 -14.23
CA GLN A 121 -0.05 9.36 -14.77
C GLN A 121 0.94 8.83 -15.83
N PHE A 122 1.49 7.63 -15.62
CA PHE A 122 2.35 6.97 -16.60
C PHE A 122 1.59 6.66 -17.90
N ILE A 123 0.39 6.08 -17.79
CA ILE A 123 -0.48 5.80 -18.92
C ILE A 123 -0.83 7.09 -19.67
N GLU A 124 -1.06 8.18 -18.95
CA GLU A 124 -1.34 9.48 -19.55
C GLU A 124 -0.16 10.00 -20.37
N TRP A 125 1.06 9.94 -19.82
CA TRP A 125 2.28 10.24 -20.57
C TRP A 125 2.40 9.37 -21.83
N ILE A 126 2.15 8.07 -21.74
CA ILE A 126 2.19 7.19 -22.92
C ILE A 126 1.18 7.63 -23.97
N LYS A 127 -0.03 8.05 -23.57
CA LYS A 127 -1.06 8.51 -24.51
C LYS A 127 -0.67 9.81 -25.19
N THR A 128 -0.30 10.83 -24.41
CA THR A 128 -0.21 12.23 -24.86
C THR A 128 1.20 12.71 -25.14
N GLY A 129 2.22 12.08 -24.55
CA GLY A 129 3.60 12.56 -24.55
C GLY A 129 3.85 13.70 -23.56
N ASP A 130 2.92 13.99 -22.65
CA ASP A 130 3.09 15.02 -21.61
C ASP A 130 4.15 14.59 -20.58
N GLU A 131 5.36 15.13 -20.69
CA GLU A 131 6.45 14.86 -19.74
C GLU A 131 6.12 15.28 -18.30
N SER A 132 5.19 16.22 -18.09
CA SER A 132 4.76 16.55 -16.73
C SER A 132 4.00 15.40 -16.06
N ALA A 133 3.23 14.62 -16.83
CA ALA A 133 2.56 13.42 -16.34
C ALA A 133 3.58 12.34 -15.96
N LYS A 134 4.66 12.20 -16.73
CA LYS A 134 5.76 11.30 -16.38
C LYS A 134 6.46 11.70 -15.09
N ILE A 135 6.79 12.98 -14.92
CA ILE A 135 7.42 13.49 -13.69
C ILE A 135 6.50 13.23 -12.47
N ARG A 136 5.19 13.45 -12.62
CA ARG A 136 4.20 13.13 -11.57
C ARG A 136 4.17 11.64 -11.26
N SER A 137 4.16 10.78 -12.29
CA SER A 137 4.23 9.33 -12.10
C SER A 137 5.48 8.91 -11.33
N ASP A 138 6.66 9.39 -11.72
CA ASP A 138 7.92 9.04 -11.06
C ASP A 138 7.92 9.50 -9.59
N ALA A 139 7.35 10.67 -9.28
CA ALA A 139 7.22 11.17 -7.91
C ALA A 139 6.26 10.32 -7.07
N LEU A 140 5.07 10.03 -7.59
CA LEU A 140 4.06 9.18 -6.93
C LEU A 140 4.59 7.76 -6.70
N PHE A 141 5.41 7.23 -7.62
CA PHE A 141 6.05 5.93 -7.46
C PHE A 141 7.06 5.90 -6.30
N GLN A 142 7.83 6.97 -6.10
CA GLN A 142 8.69 7.06 -4.91
C GLN A 142 7.84 7.19 -3.64
N GLU A 143 6.77 7.98 -3.70
CA GLU A 143 5.88 8.20 -2.57
C GLU A 143 5.16 6.91 -2.13
N SER A 144 4.72 6.07 -3.08
CA SER A 144 4.12 4.76 -2.79
C SER A 144 5.09 3.83 -2.07
N TYR A 145 6.36 3.80 -2.51
CA TYR A 145 7.40 3.01 -1.87
C TYR A 145 7.68 3.47 -0.43
N GLU A 146 7.67 4.79 -0.18
CA GLU A 146 7.80 5.32 1.17
C GLU A 146 6.64 4.88 2.07
N TYR A 147 5.38 4.98 1.61
CA TYR A 147 4.23 4.47 2.36
C TYR A 147 4.29 2.97 2.60
N GLN A 148 4.78 2.20 1.62
CA GLN A 148 4.93 0.75 1.79
C GLN A 148 5.93 0.45 2.92
N ASN A 149 7.08 1.10 2.91
CA ASN A 149 8.09 0.91 3.95
C ASN A 149 7.56 1.32 5.32
N LEU A 150 6.86 2.45 5.42
CA LEU A 150 6.18 2.88 6.64
C LEU A 150 5.18 1.82 7.13
N GLY A 151 4.32 1.32 6.24
CA GLY A 151 3.35 0.27 6.59
C GLY A 151 4.02 -1.03 7.03
N LEU A 152 5.11 -1.44 6.39
CA LEU A 152 5.88 -2.63 6.78
C LEU A 152 6.54 -2.47 8.16
N VAL A 153 7.02 -1.26 8.47
CA VAL A 153 7.61 -0.92 9.76
C VAL A 153 6.56 -0.97 10.86
N GLU A 154 5.41 -0.32 10.66
CA GLU A 154 4.27 -0.40 11.59
C GLU A 154 3.85 -1.85 11.80
N PHE A 155 3.80 -2.65 10.74
CA PHE A 155 3.47 -4.06 10.82
C PHE A 155 4.50 -4.84 11.66
N GLN A 156 5.80 -4.59 11.46
CA GLN A 156 6.85 -5.23 12.28
C GLN A 156 6.80 -4.75 13.73
N THR A 157 6.60 -3.47 13.99
CA THR A 157 6.49 -2.90 15.33
C THR A 157 5.28 -3.49 16.06
N ALA A 158 4.13 -3.61 15.41
CA ALA A 158 2.96 -4.29 15.96
C ALA A 158 3.26 -5.77 16.28
N LYS A 159 3.97 -6.47 15.37
CA LYS A 159 4.43 -7.86 15.58
C LYS A 159 5.44 -7.97 16.74
N VAL A 160 6.31 -6.99 16.94
CA VAL A 160 7.26 -6.94 18.07
C VAL A 160 6.56 -6.59 19.37
N GLY A 161 5.59 -5.67 19.35
CA GLY A 161 4.68 -5.40 20.47
C GLY A 161 3.93 -6.65 20.92
N ILE A 162 3.63 -7.55 19.99
CA ILE A 162 3.12 -8.91 20.27
C ILE A 162 4.21 -9.83 20.85
N LYS A 163 5.47 -9.76 20.38
CA LYS A 163 6.63 -10.53 20.93
C LYS A 163 7.08 -10.10 22.33
N TYR A 164 6.64 -8.97 22.87
CA TYR A 164 6.82 -8.68 24.30
C TYR A 164 5.88 -9.51 25.20
N TYR A 165 5.04 -10.37 24.62
CA TYR A 165 4.78 -11.72 25.12
C TYR A 165 5.85 -12.69 24.55
N GLU A 166 6.99 -12.75 25.24
CA GLU A 166 8.18 -13.62 25.04
C GLU A 166 8.98 -13.55 23.70
N GLY A 167 10.02 -12.71 23.71
CA GLY A 167 11.36 -13.06 23.23
C GLY A 167 11.63 -13.04 21.72
N GLY A 168 11.64 -11.86 21.08
CA GLY A 168 12.32 -11.74 19.77
C GLY A 168 12.99 -10.39 19.55
N GLU A 169 14.02 -10.43 18.70
CA GLU A 169 14.93 -9.31 18.40
C GLU A 169 14.23 -8.04 17.91
N LYS A 170 14.82 -6.90 18.31
CA LYS A 170 14.33 -5.54 18.09
C LYS A 170 14.48 -5.15 16.63
N PHE A 171 13.37 -4.84 15.97
CA PHE A 171 13.36 -4.19 14.66
C PHE A 171 13.88 -2.75 14.83
N GLU A 172 14.87 -2.34 14.04
CA GLU A 172 15.33 -0.95 14.00
C GLU A 172 14.42 -0.16 13.05
N GLU A 173 13.66 0.77 13.61
CA GLU A 173 12.82 1.71 12.86
C GLU A 173 13.67 2.44 11.79
N PRO A 174 13.11 2.72 10.60
CA PRO A 174 13.76 3.60 9.65
C PRO A 174 13.91 4.97 10.29
N GLN A 175 15.13 5.48 10.26
CA GLN A 175 15.43 6.83 10.71
C GLN A 175 14.62 7.85 9.89
N GLY A 176 13.71 8.58 10.55
CA GLY A 176 13.24 9.89 10.11
C GLY A 176 12.13 9.90 9.06
N VAL A 177 10.90 9.67 9.50
CA VAL A 177 9.73 10.22 8.80
C VAL A 177 9.77 11.72 9.03
N SER A 178 9.96 12.54 7.98
CA SER A 178 9.97 13.99 8.16
C SER A 178 8.59 14.47 8.64
N ALA A 179 8.54 15.56 9.42
CA ALA A 179 7.26 16.15 9.86
C ALA A 179 6.31 16.44 8.67
N GLN A 180 6.88 16.81 7.52
CA GLN A 180 6.14 17.00 6.27
C GLN A 180 5.51 15.70 5.77
N LYS A 181 6.22 14.57 5.87
CA LYS A 181 5.70 13.26 5.46
C LYS A 181 4.61 12.76 6.39
N VAL A 182 4.75 12.96 7.71
CA VAL A 182 3.69 12.67 8.69
C VAL A 182 2.43 13.47 8.37
N LEU A 183 2.59 14.75 8.01
CA LEU A 183 1.46 15.58 7.61
C LEU A 183 0.77 15.08 6.33
N GLN A 184 1.55 14.64 5.33
CA GLN A 184 0.99 14.08 4.10
C GLN A 184 0.22 12.78 4.33
N VAL A 185 0.72 11.87 5.18
CA VAL A 185 -0.01 10.66 5.57
C VAL A 185 -1.32 11.05 6.25
N TYR A 186 -1.26 11.95 7.22
CA TYR A 186 -2.42 12.45 7.94
C TYR A 186 -3.49 13.04 7.01
N GLU A 187 -3.10 13.90 6.08
CA GLU A 187 -4.01 14.49 5.08
C GLU A 187 -4.67 13.41 4.20
N LYS A 188 -3.93 12.36 3.82
CA LYS A 188 -4.49 11.22 3.08
C LYS A 188 -5.47 10.42 3.93
N MET A 189 -5.18 10.18 5.21
CA MET A 189 -6.09 9.49 6.12
C MET A 189 -7.39 10.27 6.34
N GLU A 190 -7.33 11.60 6.56
CA GLU A 190 -8.52 12.44 6.70
C GLU A 190 -9.39 12.43 5.43
N LYS A 191 -8.73 12.45 4.27
CA LYS A 191 -9.41 12.34 2.98
C LYS A 191 -10.13 11.00 2.84
N GLN A 192 -9.47 9.88 3.16
CA GLN A 192 -10.08 8.55 3.12
C GLN A 192 -11.28 8.44 4.08
N CYS A 193 -11.17 8.95 5.32
CA CYS A 193 -12.31 9.01 6.24
C CYS A 193 -13.50 9.74 5.61
N SER A 194 -13.23 10.87 4.94
CA SER A 194 -14.27 11.65 4.29
C SER A 194 -14.89 10.93 3.09
N GLU A 195 -14.08 10.28 2.25
CA GLU A 195 -14.57 9.48 1.11
C GLU A 195 -15.39 8.26 1.53
N GLN A 196 -15.07 7.67 2.68
CA GLN A 196 -15.76 6.48 3.20
C GLN A 196 -17.13 6.80 3.81
N PHE A 197 -17.24 7.90 4.56
CA PHE A 197 -18.43 8.16 5.39
C PHE A 197 -19.29 9.35 4.94
N ARG A 198 -18.78 10.25 4.09
CA ARG A 198 -19.62 11.35 3.57
C ARG A 198 -20.37 10.93 2.31
N ASN A 199 -21.60 11.41 2.17
CA ASN A 199 -22.40 11.22 0.97
C ASN A 199 -22.01 12.18 -0.16
N GLU A 200 -22.60 12.00 -1.34
CA GLU A 200 -22.29 12.80 -2.56
C GLU A 200 -22.55 14.31 -2.40
N LEU A 201 -23.38 14.71 -1.43
CA LEU A 201 -23.66 16.12 -1.11
C LEU A 201 -22.70 16.69 -0.05
N GLY A 202 -21.74 15.89 0.42
CA GLY A 202 -20.78 16.26 1.46
C GLY A 202 -21.34 16.22 2.88
N GLY A 203 -22.54 15.67 3.07
CA GLY A 203 -23.18 15.46 4.37
C GLY A 203 -23.13 13.99 4.82
N PHE A 204 -23.94 13.63 5.83
CA PHE A 204 -24.00 12.26 6.37
C PHE A 204 -25.41 11.69 6.19
N ASP A 205 -25.50 10.40 5.85
CA ASP A 205 -26.78 9.72 5.67
C ASP A 205 -27.45 9.35 7.00
N SER A 206 -26.70 9.38 8.10
CA SER A 206 -27.22 9.22 9.46
C SER A 206 -26.27 9.79 10.51
N ASN A 207 -26.78 10.04 11.72
CA ASN A 207 -25.97 10.44 12.88
C ASN A 207 -24.94 9.36 13.28
N GLN A 208 -25.23 8.08 13.02
CA GLN A 208 -24.29 6.99 13.30
C GLN A 208 -23.06 7.07 12.38
N ILE A 209 -23.28 7.34 11.10
CA ILE A 209 -22.21 7.52 10.10
C ILE A 209 -21.38 8.76 10.41
N GLU A 210 -22.01 9.83 10.92
CA GLU A 210 -21.29 11.03 11.39
C GLU A 210 -20.35 10.73 12.58
N ILE A 211 -20.78 9.88 13.53
CA ILE A 211 -19.95 9.44 14.65
C ILE A 211 -18.77 8.60 14.14
N GLU A 212 -19.01 7.65 13.23
CA GLU A 212 -17.96 6.82 12.64
C GLU A 212 -16.93 7.64 11.86
N TRP A 213 -17.38 8.67 11.13
CA TRP A 213 -16.49 9.64 10.49
C TRP A 213 -15.64 10.40 11.51
N PHE A 214 -16.24 10.83 12.63
CA PHE A 214 -15.53 11.56 13.68
C PHE A 214 -14.45 10.68 14.34
N ASP A 215 -14.78 9.42 14.64
CA ASP A 215 -13.84 8.45 15.22
C ASP A 215 -12.68 8.18 14.25
N CYS A 216 -12.95 7.99 12.96
CA CYS A 216 -11.91 7.83 11.93
C CYS A 216 -10.93 9.02 11.88
N ASN A 217 -11.44 10.25 11.93
CA ASN A 217 -10.57 11.44 11.93
C ASN A 217 -9.76 11.57 13.23
N ASN A 218 -10.32 11.15 14.37
CA ASN A 218 -9.58 11.12 15.62
C ASN A 218 -8.45 10.09 15.57
N GLU A 219 -8.69 8.89 15.04
CA GLU A 219 -7.64 7.88 14.83
C GLU A 219 -6.50 8.44 13.95
N ALA A 220 -6.83 9.13 12.85
CA ALA A 220 -5.83 9.78 11.99
C ALA A 220 -5.02 10.86 12.73
N LYS A 221 -5.69 11.66 13.59
CA LYS A 221 -5.05 12.71 14.38
C LYS A 221 -4.14 12.15 15.46
N GLU A 222 -4.57 11.10 16.16
CA GLU A 222 -3.73 10.39 17.14
C GLU A 222 -2.51 9.78 16.45
N TRP A 223 -2.69 9.16 15.29
CA TRP A 223 -1.58 8.66 14.48
C TRP A 223 -0.56 9.77 14.19
N LYS A 224 -1.01 10.94 13.73
CA LYS A 224 -0.12 12.10 13.50
C LYS A 224 0.66 12.49 14.75
N ILE A 225 0.00 12.59 15.90
CA ILE A 225 0.65 12.99 17.17
C ILE A 225 1.74 12.00 17.55
N GLN A 226 1.48 10.70 17.40
CA GLN A 226 2.43 9.64 17.75
C GLN A 226 3.67 9.60 16.84
N HIS A 227 3.55 10.04 15.59
CA HIS A 227 4.60 9.92 14.57
C HIS A 227 5.29 11.24 14.24
N MET A 228 4.86 12.37 14.81
CA MET A 228 5.55 13.65 14.68
C MET A 228 6.90 13.62 15.42
N PRO A 229 8.01 14.02 14.77
CA PRO A 229 9.34 14.09 15.38
C PRO A 229 9.51 15.26 16.36
#